data_AF-A0A7C7VR13-F1
#
_entry.id   AF-A0A7C7VR13-F1
#
_cell.length_a   1.000
_cell.length_b   1.000
_cell.length_c   1.000
_cell.angle_alpha   90.00
_cell.angle_beta   90.00
_cell.angle_gamma   90.00
#
_symmetry.space_group_name_H-M   'P 1'
#
loop_
_entity.id
_entity.type
_entity.pdbx_description
1 polymer ?
#
loop_
_entity_poly.entity_id
_entity_poly.type
_entity_poly.pdbx_seq_one_letter_code
_entity_poly.pdbx_strand_id
1 'polypeptide(L)'
;MLRETMLMGFLTALLMVMGLTLGYYFGDPTQWMLGGLILSGLLNMLAYTFSDKIVLAMTRAKLVSEEEMPILHRITERLSFKAGI
;
A
#
# COMPACT_ATOMS: atom_id res chain seq x y z
N MET A 1 -6.25 6.44 7.35
CA MET A 1 -5.27 7.52 7.59
C MET A 1 -4.19 7.15 8.60
N LEU A 2 -4.47 7.07 9.93
CA LEU A 2 -3.39 6.83 10.91
C LEU A 2 -2.61 5.51 10.69
N ARG A 3 -3.31 4.41 10.39
CA ARG A 3 -2.68 3.11 10.11
C ARG A 3 -1.79 3.15 8.86
N GLU A 4 -2.24 3.81 7.80
CA GLU A 4 -1.46 3.94 6.56
C GLU A 4 -0.20 4.77 6.82
N THR A 5 -0.32 5.91 7.51
CA THR A 5 0.83 6.74 7.86
C THR A 5 1.82 6.01 8.76
N MET A 6 1.35 5.18 9.70
CA MET A 6 2.23 4.34 10.53
C MET A 6 3.00 3.31 9.71
N LEU A 7 2.33 2.61 8.79
CA LEU A 7 2.98 1.61 7.94
C LEU A 7 4.01 2.25 7.00
N MET A 8 3.67 3.40 6.40
CA MET A 8 4.58 4.16 5.54
C MET A 8 5.79 4.70 6.33
N GLY A 9 5.55 5.26 7.52
CA GLY A 9 6.61 5.72 8.41
C GLY A 9 7.53 4.58 8.87
N PHE A 10 6.97 3.41 9.15
CA PHE A 10 7.74 2.21 9.49
C PHE A 10 8.60 1.74 8.32
N LEU A 11 8.05 1.68 7.10
CA LEU A 11 8.81 1.32 5.90
C LEU A 11 9.97 2.29 5.66
N THR A 12 9.72 3.59 5.80
CA THR A 12 10.77 4.61 5.70
C THR A 12 11.85 4.42 6.75
N ALA A 13 11.48 4.23 8.02
CA ALA A 13 12.44 4.00 9.10
C ALA A 13 13.29 2.75 8.83
N LEU A 14 12.68 1.66 8.36
CA LEU A 14 13.37 0.43 8.00
C LEU A 14 14.40 0.67 6.90
N LEU A 15 14.02 1.37 5.82
CA LEU A 15 14.92 1.65 4.69
C LEU A 15 16.03 2.63 5.07
N MET A 16 15.77 3.57 5.98
CA MET A 16 16.78 4.48 6.51
C MET A 16 17.81 3.73 7.36
N VAL A 17 17.37 2.80 8.21
CA VAL A 17 18.27 1.93 8.99
C VAL A 17 19.10 1.06 8.04
N MET A 18 18.49 0.49 7.00
CA MET A 18 19.22 -0.27 5.99
C MET A 18 20.26 0.59 5.27
N GLY A 19 19.89 1.79 4.80
CA GLY A 19 20.81 2.73 4.16
C GLY A 19 21.99 3.12 5.06
N LEU A 20 21.72 3.37 6.35
CA LEU A 20 22.77 3.61 7.35
C LEU A 20 23.73 2.43 7.47
N THR A 21 23.19 1.21 7.66
CA THR A 21 24.04 0.01 7.80
C THR A 21 24.88 -0.22 6.54
N LEU A 22 24.29 -0.12 5.36
CA LEU A 22 25.01 -0.26 4.09
C LEU A 22 26.10 0.80 3.96
N GLY A 23 25.82 2.06 4.29
CA GLY A 23 26.83 3.09 4.18
C GLY A 23 27.98 2.96 5.18
N TYR A 24 27.76 2.39 6.36
CA TYR A 24 28.85 2.01 7.27
C TYR A 24 29.76 0.92 6.68
N TYR A 25 29.22 -0.04 5.92
CA TYR A 25 30.00 -1.11 5.31
C TYR A 25 30.65 -0.73 3.96
N PHE A 26 29.96 0.07 3.15
CA PHE A 26 30.34 0.38 1.77
C PHE A 26 30.99 1.77 1.60
N GLY A 27 31.07 2.59 2.66
CA GLY A 27 31.96 3.75 2.71
C GLY A 27 31.29 5.06 3.12
N ASP A 28 30.26 5.51 2.39
CA ASP A 28 29.62 6.81 2.63
C ASP A 28 28.16 6.68 3.14
N PRO A 29 27.93 6.72 4.46
CA PRO A 29 26.61 6.74 5.09
C PRO A 29 25.62 7.71 4.45
N THR A 30 26.09 8.87 4.02
CA THR A 30 25.23 9.95 3.51
C THR A 30 24.60 9.58 2.17
N GLN A 31 25.38 9.00 1.27
CA GLN A 31 24.91 8.57 -0.05
C GLN A 31 23.89 7.44 0.05
N TRP A 32 24.18 6.44 0.89
CA TRP A 32 23.29 5.29 1.09
C TRP A 32 22.01 5.67 1.83
N MET A 33 22.06 6.61 2.78
CA MET A 33 20.86 7.18 3.40
C MET A 33 19.99 7.95 2.40
N LEU A 34 20.60 8.79 1.55
CA LEU A 34 19.85 9.51 0.51
C LEU A 34 19.18 8.54 -0.46
N GLY A 35 19.89 7.49 -0.88
CA GLY A 35 19.31 6.41 -1.69
C GLY A 35 18.14 5.71 -0.99
N GLY A 36 18.30 5.37 0.30
CA GLY A 36 17.25 4.78 1.13
C GLY A 36 16.02 5.68 1.28
N LEU A 37 16.22 6.98 1.45
CA LEU A 37 15.15 7.97 1.53
C LEU A 37 14.39 8.09 0.21
N ILE A 38 15.10 8.21 -0.92
CA ILE A 38 14.50 8.27 -2.25
C ILE A 38 13.69 6.99 -2.53
N LEU A 39 14.28 5.83 -2.25
CA LEU A 39 13.60 4.55 -2.42
C LEU A 39 12.36 4.45 -1.55
N SER A 40 12.44 4.86 -0.28
CA SER A 40 11.28 4.87 0.62
C SER A 40 10.18 5.81 0.13
N GLY A 41 10.53 6.98 -0.39
CA GLY A 41 9.60 7.93 -0.96
C GLY A 41 8.86 7.32 -2.16
N LEU A 42 9.61 6.71 -3.08
CA LEU A 42 9.05 6.02 -4.24
C LEU A 42 8.13 4.87 -3.84
N LEU A 43 8.58 4.00 -2.92
CA LEU A 43 7.77 2.86 -2.46
C LEU A 43 6.52 3.31 -1.71
N ASN A 44 6.59 4.37 -0.89
CA ASN A 44 5.41 4.93 -0.23
C ASN A 44 4.44 5.56 -1.24
N MET A 45 4.94 6.26 -2.26
CA MET A 45 4.11 6.81 -3.33
C MET A 45 3.40 5.70 -4.10
N LEU A 46 4.11 4.63 -4.46
CA LEU A 46 3.55 3.47 -5.11
C LEU A 46 2.55 2.75 -4.20
N ALA A 47 2.88 2.57 -2.93
CA ALA A 47 2.00 1.93 -1.96
C ALA A 47 0.70 2.73 -1.76
N TYR A 48 0.78 4.06 -1.69
CA TYR A 48 -0.40 4.91 -1.54
C TYR A 48 -1.29 4.91 -2.78
N THR A 49 -0.71 5.04 -3.97
CA THR A 49 -1.48 5.12 -5.24
C THR A 49 -2.00 3.77 -5.73
N PHE A 50 -1.29 2.68 -5.44
CA PHE A 50 -1.68 1.33 -5.83
C PHE A 50 -2.29 0.51 -4.68
N SER A 51 -2.52 1.12 -3.50
CA SER A 51 -3.07 0.45 -2.32
C SER A 51 -4.31 -0.40 -2.66
N ASP A 52 -5.27 0.18 -3.39
CA ASP A 52 -6.51 -0.50 -3.75
C ASP A 52 -6.25 -1.76 -4.58
N LYS A 53 -5.35 -1.66 -5.56
CA LYS A 53 -4.96 -2.78 -6.43
C LYS A 53 -4.23 -3.86 -5.65
N ILE A 54 -3.40 -3.47 -4.68
CA ILE A 54 -2.68 -4.39 -3.80
C ILE A 54 -3.68 -5.16 -2.93
N VAL A 55 -4.67 -4.49 -2.34
CA VAL A 55 -5.71 -5.13 -1.51
C VAL A 55 -6.55 -6.11 -2.35
N LEU A 56 -6.94 -5.72 -3.55
CA LEU A 56 -7.67 -6.59 -4.49
C LEU A 56 -6.84 -7.83 -4.86
N ALA A 57 -5.55 -7.65 -5.14
CA ALA A 57 -4.65 -8.76 -5.46
C ALA A 57 -4.44 -9.69 -4.26
N MET A 58 -4.29 -9.15 -3.04
CA MET A 58 -4.14 -9.92 -1.81
C MET A 58 -5.39 -10.75 -1.47
N THR A 59 -6.57 -10.16 -1.65
CA THR A 59 -7.85 -10.82 -1.41
C THR A 59 -8.26 -11.74 -2.57
N ARG A 60 -7.54 -11.69 -3.70
CA ARG A 60 -7.95 -12.28 -4.99
C ARG A 60 -9.36 -11.86 -5.40
N ALA A 61 -9.81 -10.70 -4.92
CA ALA A 61 -11.11 -10.17 -5.27
C ALA A 61 -11.05 -9.73 -6.73
N LYS A 62 -12.02 -10.20 -7.51
CA LYS A 62 -12.22 -9.76 -8.88
C LYS A 62 -13.18 -8.57 -8.84
N LEU A 63 -12.75 -7.42 -9.34
CA LEU A 63 -13.67 -6.30 -9.57
C LEU A 63 -14.62 -6.71 -10.70
N VAL A 64 -15.93 -6.64 -10.44
CA VAL A 64 -16.96 -7.02 -11.41
C VAL A 64 -17.94 -5.87 -11.53
N SER A 65 -18.18 -5.41 -12.75
CA SER A 65 -19.14 -4.32 -12.99
C SER A 65 -20.59 -4.82 -12.86
N GLU A 66 -21.52 -3.88 -12.72
CA GLU A 66 -22.95 -4.20 -12.69
C GLU A 66 -23.44 -4.83 -14.01
N GLU A 67 -22.82 -4.44 -15.13
CA GLU A 67 -23.10 -5.01 -16.46
C GLU A 67 -22.63 -6.47 -16.58
N GLU A 68 -21.52 -6.83 -15.93
CA GLU A 68 -20.96 -8.18 -15.97
C GLU A 68 -21.70 -9.17 -15.08
N MET A 69 -22.13 -8.77 -13.87
CA MET A 69 -22.89 -9.62 -12.95
C MET A 69 -24.02 -8.86 -12.22
N PRO A 70 -25.13 -8.56 -12.92
CA PRO A 70 -26.25 -7.79 -12.34
C PRO A 70 -26.94 -8.51 -11.19
N ILE A 71 -26.94 -9.85 -11.19
CA ILE A 71 -27.56 -10.66 -10.12
C ILE A 71 -26.80 -10.48 -8.80
N LEU A 72 -25.46 -10.50 -8.85
CA LEU A 72 -24.64 -10.34 -7.66
C LEU A 72 -24.83 -8.95 -7.05
N HIS A 73 -24.82 -7.91 -7.88
CA HIS A 73 -25.07 -6.53 -7.46
C HIS A 73 -26.46 -6.38 -6.80
N ARG A 74 -27.53 -6.91 -7.41
CA ARG A 74 -28.89 -6.87 -6.82
C ARG A 74 -29.01 -7.61 -5.48
N ILE A 75 -28.29 -8.73 -5.31
CA ILE A 75 -28.30 -9.46 -4.03
C ILE A 75 -27.65 -8.60 -2.94
N THR A 76 -26.48 -8.03 -3.24
CA THR A 76 -25.74 -7.17 -2.31
C THR A 76 -26.55 -5.92 -1.96
N GLU A 77 -27.17 -5.26 -2.95
CA GLU A 77 -28.04 -4.09 -2.78
C GLU A 77 -29.23 -4.38 -1.86
N ARG A 78 -29.91 -5.51 -2.04
CA ARG A 78 -31.00 -5.93 -1.15
C ARG A 78 -30.50 -6.23 0.27
N LEU A 79 -29.28 -6.74 0.40
CA LEU A 79 -28.68 -7.07 1.68
C LEU A 79 -28.30 -5.79 2.46
N SER A 80 -27.64 -4.84 1.80
CA SER A 80 -27.27 -3.55 2.37
C SER A 80 -28.50 -2.72 2.74
N PHE A 81 -29.51 -2.68 1.86
CA PHE A 81 -30.81 -2.05 2.15
C PHE A 81 -31.48 -2.63 3.40
N LYS A 82 -31.44 -3.96 3.59
CA LYS A 82 -31.96 -4.60 4.81
C LYS A 82 -31.09 -4.34 6.05
N ALA A 83 -29.78 -4.16 5.87
CA ALA A 83 -28.83 -3.88 6.93
C ALA A 83 -28.80 -2.39 7.35
N GLY A 84 -29.44 -1.51 6.58
CA GLY A 84 -29.49 -0.07 6.85
C GLY A 84 -28.16 0.65 6.62
N ILE A 85 -27.30 0.06 5.79
CA ILE A 85 -26.00 0.61 5.38
C ILE A 85 -25.91 0.74 3.87
#